data_AF-K9AS72-F1
#
_entry.id   AF-K9AS72-F1
#
_cell.length_a   1.000
_cell.length_b   1.000
_cell.length_c   1.000
_cell.angle_alpha   90.00
_cell.angle_beta   90.00
_cell.angle_gamma   90.00
#
_symmetry.space_group_name_H-M   'P 1'
#
loop_
_entity.id
_entity.type
_entity.pdbx_description
1 polymer ?
#
loop_
_entity_poly.entity_id
_entity_poly.type
_entity_poly.pdbx_seq_one_letter_code
_entity_poly.pdbx_strand_id
1 'polypeptide(L)'
;MKPLNESIKIHYSNPLPVGSLHHFQEHDLDHVLACFKHANPHFPNGTKTVISEKGIITITFPDFSTITISAEKLFIKKTHAELVHLNMPTEVKVQNINYLSQEERNMVHTAFLSRNEHLPEGSTVYVERDGSLLVKFKDMSYKYLKNKSYIKAITMAESIDFTFPEVLKVEDINHLSVKDIDDVRARFIEENPHLLHKGELIFHMNGNLSIKFHDQSTINLGHQRLFKAKSIAEMTTIRIPSKIKVKQLGDLSLQEKHDILHHFLALNHHLDESQVIVEVDGSITVSFNDDSILNIEHNKLIQAMTLAESTPLKIPTKTIVDNLEILTVSEQQQVVKHFLSENPELRHKATLEIDDDLNLNIQYHDDSMTTINKSLLIKEGLLSEKIKIKFEDHITSHISNELDVRWFIFNSEVLPYGTEARINNVVDVTTPGDKLVEVKVVFPDHSERYHKATVTIIPYNKIYHILKPERSYLVQSRSSLKQDEINRILKDVAYLNPYLPQGTTFDFKDDLKVVVNYPDCSIDKIDVSELIQEPESKTYLKPIFKEGMMLYQGDRLKIEDVVENFKAFNDRYHFEFLVDTETMAIGLHCLGIDVTFPNGSVETHYIYVKVLPFDR
;
A
#
# COMPACT_ATOMS: atom_id res chain seq x y z
N MET A 1 13.01 75.53 136.90
CA MET A 1 11.77 74.89 136.42
C MET A 1 12.16 73.80 135.43
N LYS A 2 11.50 72.65 135.45
CA LYS A 2 11.70 71.66 134.37
C LYS A 2 11.15 72.25 133.07
N PRO A 3 11.81 72.02 131.92
CA PRO A 3 11.30 72.47 130.65
C PRO A 3 9.94 71.82 130.35
N LEU A 4 9.06 72.55 129.65
CA LEU A 4 7.69 72.12 129.35
C LEU A 4 7.65 70.80 128.58
N ASN A 5 8.66 70.54 127.76
CA ASN A 5 8.80 69.27 127.02
C ASN A 5 8.95 68.02 127.91
N GLU A 6 9.39 68.16 129.17
CA GLU A 6 9.52 67.04 130.11
C GLU A 6 8.26 66.82 130.96
N SER A 7 7.31 67.78 130.93
CA SER A 7 6.16 67.81 131.85
C SER A 7 4.81 67.66 131.14
N ILE A 8 4.75 67.89 129.83
CA ILE A 8 3.51 67.80 129.04
C ILE A 8 3.37 66.43 128.39
N LYS A 9 2.24 65.76 128.61
CA LYS A 9 1.91 64.49 127.96
C LYS A 9 1.42 64.72 126.53
N ILE A 10 1.90 63.93 125.59
CA ILE A 10 1.47 63.93 124.18
C ILE A 10 0.46 62.80 123.96
N HIS A 11 -0.64 63.10 123.28
CA HIS A 11 -1.63 62.15 122.79
C HIS A 11 -1.49 61.97 121.28
N TYR A 12 -1.74 60.74 120.80
CA TYR A 12 -1.59 60.36 119.40
C TYR A 12 -2.93 59.88 118.83
N SER A 13 -3.15 60.17 117.55
CA SER A 13 -4.21 59.53 116.75
C SER A 13 -3.68 58.23 116.15
N ASN A 14 -4.58 57.39 115.62
CA ASN A 14 -4.15 56.22 114.84
C ASN A 14 -3.29 56.67 113.65
N PRO A 15 -2.20 55.96 113.33
CA PRO A 15 -1.36 56.30 112.19
C PRO A 15 -2.16 56.32 110.88
N LEU A 16 -1.95 57.35 110.05
CA LEU A 16 -2.61 57.47 108.76
C LEU A 16 -1.99 56.50 107.73
N PRO A 17 -2.78 55.64 107.06
CA PRO A 17 -2.25 54.76 106.01
C PRO A 17 -1.83 55.52 104.75
N VAL A 18 -0.55 55.48 104.40
CA VAL A 18 0.04 56.19 103.26
C VAL A 18 0.81 55.25 102.32
N GLY A 19 0.96 55.62 101.05
CA GLY A 19 1.70 54.79 100.06
C GLY A 19 3.22 54.72 100.32
N SER A 20 3.80 55.73 100.98
CA SER A 20 5.24 55.85 101.22
C SER A 20 5.51 56.55 102.56
N LEU A 21 6.50 56.08 103.31
CA LEU A 21 7.00 56.73 104.54
C LEU A 21 8.17 57.70 104.25
N HIS A 22 8.55 57.86 102.99
CA HIS A 22 9.63 58.75 102.57
C HIS A 22 9.14 59.92 101.70
N HIS A 23 7.91 59.84 101.19
CA HIS A 23 7.30 60.85 100.33
C HIS A 23 5.81 60.95 100.68
N PHE A 24 5.44 61.93 101.50
CA PHE A 24 4.07 62.18 101.93
C PHE A 24 3.38 63.17 100.98
N GLN A 25 2.08 62.98 100.74
CA GLN A 25 1.30 63.97 100.01
C GLN A 25 0.94 65.13 100.94
N GLU A 26 0.85 66.35 100.41
CA GLU A 26 0.57 67.55 101.21
C GLU A 26 -0.74 67.40 102.01
N HIS A 27 -1.79 66.87 101.39
CA HIS A 27 -3.07 66.62 102.06
C HIS A 27 -2.98 65.58 103.20
N ASP A 28 -2.08 64.58 103.10
CA ASP A 28 -1.85 63.60 104.18
C ASP A 28 -1.16 64.26 105.37
N LEU A 29 -0.16 65.12 105.11
CA LEU A 29 0.56 65.88 106.12
C LEU A 29 -0.37 66.84 106.88
N ASP A 30 -1.20 67.58 106.13
CA ASP A 30 -2.17 68.51 106.70
C ASP A 30 -3.20 67.79 107.55
N HIS A 31 -3.71 66.65 107.07
CA HIS A 31 -4.68 65.84 107.80
C HIS A 31 -4.10 65.29 109.12
N VAL A 32 -2.86 64.78 109.10
CA VAL A 32 -2.17 64.31 110.32
C VAL A 32 -1.89 65.46 111.28
N LEU A 33 -1.46 66.62 110.79
CA LEU A 33 -1.22 67.79 111.65
C LEU A 33 -2.52 68.28 112.29
N ALA A 34 -3.63 68.31 111.55
CA ALA A 34 -4.95 68.66 112.07
C ALA A 34 -5.42 67.66 113.13
N CYS A 35 -5.33 66.35 112.87
CA CYS A 35 -5.65 65.30 113.83
C CYS A 35 -4.77 65.40 115.10
N PHE A 36 -3.48 65.67 114.94
CA PHE A 36 -2.56 65.81 116.05
C PHE A 36 -2.90 67.00 116.95
N LYS A 37 -3.20 68.17 116.35
CA LYS A 37 -3.66 69.35 117.10
C LYS A 37 -4.98 69.07 117.83
N HIS A 38 -5.92 68.40 117.16
CA HIS A 38 -7.21 68.02 117.74
C HIS A 38 -7.05 67.06 118.94
N ALA A 39 -6.12 66.11 118.86
CA ALA A 39 -5.83 65.17 119.95
C ALA A 39 -5.12 65.80 121.16
N ASN A 40 -4.57 67.01 121.01
CA ASN A 40 -3.79 67.71 122.04
C ASN A 40 -4.31 69.14 122.32
N PRO A 41 -5.59 69.31 122.71
CA PRO A 41 -6.15 70.64 122.98
C PRO A 41 -5.59 71.29 124.26
N HIS A 42 -4.90 70.51 125.10
CA HIS A 42 -4.38 70.92 126.41
C HIS A 42 -3.01 71.62 126.37
N PHE A 43 -2.41 71.83 125.19
CA PHE A 43 -1.12 72.52 125.09
C PHE A 43 -1.21 74.00 125.50
N PRO A 44 -0.20 74.56 126.20
CA PRO A 44 -0.23 75.95 126.64
C PRO A 44 -0.34 76.96 125.50
N ASN A 45 -0.94 78.12 125.78
CA ASN A 45 -1.04 79.23 124.82
C ASN A 45 0.36 79.68 124.36
N GLY A 46 0.53 79.87 123.04
CA GLY A 46 1.81 80.21 122.41
C GLY A 46 2.61 79.00 121.90
N THR A 47 2.15 77.77 122.14
CA THR A 47 2.76 76.55 121.56
C THR A 47 2.60 76.55 120.04
N LYS A 48 3.70 76.35 119.31
CA LYS A 48 3.72 76.20 117.84
C LYS A 48 3.90 74.73 117.45
N THR A 49 3.06 74.25 116.54
CA THR A 49 3.12 72.90 115.97
C THR A 49 3.21 72.98 114.46
N VAL A 50 4.29 72.42 113.91
CA VAL A 50 4.55 72.35 112.48
C VAL A 50 4.85 70.90 112.10
N ILE A 51 4.40 70.48 110.92
CA ILE A 51 4.81 69.22 110.30
C ILE A 51 5.79 69.54 109.17
N SER A 52 6.90 68.80 109.11
CA SER A 52 7.83 68.90 107.99
C SER A 52 7.38 68.03 106.82
N GLU A 53 7.95 68.27 105.64
CA GLU A 53 7.76 67.42 104.44
C GLU A 53 8.15 65.95 104.68
N LYS A 54 8.99 65.69 105.69
CA LYS A 54 9.38 64.33 106.13
C LYS A 54 8.37 63.69 107.08
N GLY A 55 7.20 64.29 107.29
CA GLY A 55 6.15 63.78 108.18
C GLY A 55 6.49 63.87 109.67
N ILE A 56 7.53 64.64 110.05
CA ILE A 56 7.93 64.82 111.45
C ILE A 56 7.20 66.05 112.00
N ILE A 57 6.47 65.88 113.11
CA ILE A 57 5.86 67.00 113.84
C ILE A 57 6.88 67.55 114.84
N THR A 58 7.14 68.85 114.77
CA THR A 58 7.94 69.59 115.77
C THR A 58 7.00 70.48 116.57
N ILE A 59 7.07 70.34 117.89
CA ILE A 59 6.33 71.12 118.87
C ILE A 59 7.33 72.07 119.54
N THR A 60 7.04 73.36 119.55
CA THR A 60 7.84 74.39 120.25
C THR A 60 6.96 75.05 121.29
N PHE A 61 7.30 74.87 122.56
CA PHE A 61 6.56 75.45 123.67
C PHE A 61 7.00 76.91 123.93
N PRO A 62 6.22 77.70 124.70
CA PRO A 62 6.54 79.11 125.00
C PRO A 62 7.89 79.32 125.71
N ASP A 63 8.42 78.30 126.39
CA ASP A 63 9.73 78.32 127.07
C ASP A 63 10.90 77.95 126.14
N PHE A 64 10.64 77.87 124.82
CA PHE A 64 11.56 77.46 123.77
C PHE A 64 12.01 75.99 123.81
N SER A 65 11.50 75.19 124.74
CA SER A 65 11.72 73.74 124.72
C SER A 65 10.96 73.09 123.55
N THR A 66 11.54 72.03 122.97
CA THR A 66 10.98 71.35 121.80
C THR A 66 10.81 69.85 122.00
N ILE A 67 9.83 69.27 121.29
CA ILE A 67 9.64 67.82 121.11
C ILE A 67 9.46 67.53 119.62
N THR A 68 10.05 66.45 119.15
CA THR A 68 9.82 65.92 117.81
C THR A 68 9.12 64.56 117.87
N ILE A 69 8.19 64.34 116.93
CA ILE A 69 7.48 63.07 116.75
C ILE A 69 7.85 62.53 115.38
N SER A 70 8.44 61.34 115.35
CA SER A 70 8.82 60.67 114.11
C SER A 70 7.59 60.28 113.28
N ALA A 71 7.76 60.30 111.95
CA ALA A 71 6.71 59.93 111.01
C ALA A 71 6.18 58.49 111.24
N GLU A 72 7.03 57.56 111.67
CA GLU A 72 6.66 56.16 111.96
C GLU A 72 5.58 56.01 113.06
N LYS A 73 5.43 57.02 113.94
CA LYS A 73 4.35 57.04 114.95
C LYS A 73 3.04 57.61 114.42
N LEU A 74 3.09 58.32 113.30
CA LEU A 74 1.99 59.12 112.75
C LEU A 74 1.44 58.55 111.45
N PHE A 75 2.24 57.74 110.76
CA PHE A 75 1.92 57.16 109.46
C PHE A 75 2.20 55.66 109.49
N ILE A 76 1.35 54.89 108.82
CA ILE A 76 1.58 53.48 108.55
C ILE A 76 1.64 53.26 107.04
N LYS A 77 2.62 52.51 106.56
CA LYS A 77 2.75 52.24 105.12
C LYS A 77 1.65 51.27 104.70
N LYS A 78 0.88 51.62 103.67
CA LYS A 78 -0.01 50.67 102.99
C LYS A 78 0.79 49.52 102.41
N THR A 79 0.24 48.33 102.53
CA THR A 79 0.80 47.13 101.90
C THR A 79 0.63 47.17 100.38
N HIS A 80 1.43 46.40 99.63
CA HIS A 80 1.26 46.28 98.19
C HIS A 80 -0.12 45.71 97.83
N ALA A 81 -0.67 44.80 98.64
CA ALA A 81 -2.04 44.34 98.47
C ALA A 81 -3.07 45.48 98.54
N GLU A 82 -2.88 46.48 99.39
CA GLU A 82 -3.82 47.62 99.47
C GLU A 82 -3.68 48.60 98.30
N LEU A 83 -2.49 48.66 97.68
CA LEU A 83 -2.19 49.60 96.58
C LEU A 83 -2.50 49.04 95.19
N VAL A 84 -2.38 47.73 94.99
CA VAL A 84 -2.48 47.12 93.65
C VAL A 84 -3.92 46.71 93.32
N HIS A 85 -4.41 47.15 92.15
CA HIS A 85 -5.64 46.62 91.55
C HIS A 85 -5.31 45.40 90.67
N LEU A 86 -6.08 44.32 90.80
CA LEU A 86 -5.89 43.09 90.02
C LEU A 86 -7.03 42.93 89.00
N ASN A 87 -6.65 42.71 87.74
CA ASN A 87 -7.55 42.38 86.64
C ASN A 87 -7.78 40.85 86.59
N MET A 88 -9.01 40.43 86.32
CA MET A 88 -9.29 39.01 86.10
C MET A 88 -8.62 38.50 84.79
N PRO A 89 -8.22 37.22 84.73
CA PRO A 89 -7.70 36.60 83.50
C PRO A 89 -8.71 36.63 82.36
N THR A 90 -8.22 36.48 81.14
CA THR A 90 -9.07 36.08 80.00
C THR A 90 -9.56 34.65 80.15
N GLU A 91 -10.60 34.29 79.39
CA GLU A 91 -11.19 32.95 79.45
C GLU A 91 -10.17 31.84 79.11
N VAL A 92 -10.13 30.79 79.93
CA VAL A 92 -9.31 29.59 79.74
C VAL A 92 -10.24 28.38 79.76
N LYS A 93 -10.18 27.59 78.69
CA LYS A 93 -10.92 26.32 78.60
C LYS A 93 -10.14 25.20 79.27
N VAL A 94 -10.82 24.39 80.06
CA VAL A 94 -10.24 23.30 80.85
C VAL A 94 -11.09 22.06 80.78
N GLN A 95 -10.51 20.89 81.02
CA GLN A 95 -11.22 19.61 81.05
C GLN A 95 -12.16 19.51 82.26
N ASN A 96 -11.68 19.96 83.43
CA ASN A 96 -12.46 19.91 84.67
C ASN A 96 -12.29 21.19 85.48
N ILE A 97 -13.37 21.97 85.58
CA ILE A 97 -13.38 23.26 86.30
C ILE A 97 -13.10 23.16 87.81
N ASN A 98 -13.23 21.96 88.39
CA ASN A 98 -12.97 21.73 89.81
C ASN A 98 -11.56 21.17 90.07
N TYR A 99 -10.84 20.78 89.01
CA TYR A 99 -9.52 20.15 89.12
C TYR A 99 -8.68 20.39 87.86
N LEU A 100 -7.95 21.50 87.85
CA LEU A 100 -7.07 21.90 86.76
C LEU A 100 -5.76 21.10 86.76
N SER A 101 -5.33 20.68 85.58
CA SER A 101 -4.01 20.10 85.35
C SER A 101 -2.89 21.13 85.61
N GLN A 102 -1.63 20.70 85.57
CA GLN A 102 -0.51 21.65 85.70
C GLN A 102 -0.45 22.58 84.47
N GLU A 103 -0.70 22.05 83.29
CA GLU A 103 -0.73 22.78 82.02
C GLU A 103 -1.86 23.82 82.02
N GLU A 104 -3.07 23.43 82.43
CA GLU A 104 -4.22 24.33 82.56
C GLU A 104 -3.95 25.45 83.58
N ARG A 105 -3.32 25.11 84.71
CA ARG A 105 -2.87 26.12 85.69
C ARG A 105 -1.82 27.06 85.11
N ASN A 106 -0.89 26.58 84.28
CA ASN A 106 0.09 27.44 83.60
C ASN A 106 -0.58 28.37 82.58
N MET A 107 -1.62 27.91 81.89
CA MET A 107 -2.42 28.75 80.99
C MET A 107 -3.15 29.85 81.77
N VAL A 108 -3.82 29.51 82.87
CA VAL A 108 -4.47 30.49 83.77
C VAL A 108 -3.44 31.49 84.33
N HIS A 109 -2.27 31.01 84.75
CA HIS A 109 -1.19 31.84 85.25
C HIS A 109 -0.73 32.86 84.20
N THR A 110 -0.50 32.40 82.97
CA THR A 110 -0.10 33.25 81.84
C THR A 110 -1.19 34.27 81.49
N ALA A 111 -2.45 33.83 81.41
CA ALA A 111 -3.61 34.69 81.13
C ALA A 111 -3.85 35.73 82.23
N PHE A 112 -3.52 35.41 83.48
CA PHE A 112 -3.55 36.36 84.58
C PHE A 112 -2.44 37.39 84.46
N LEU A 113 -1.20 36.96 84.22
CA LEU A 113 -0.04 37.86 84.14
C LEU A 113 -0.15 38.84 82.97
N SER A 114 -0.64 38.43 81.80
CA SER A 114 -0.83 39.32 80.65
C SER A 114 -1.82 40.47 80.91
N ARG A 115 -2.77 40.26 81.82
CA ARG A 115 -3.73 41.29 82.26
C ARG A 115 -3.22 42.13 83.44
N ASN A 116 -2.10 41.74 84.03
CA ASN A 116 -1.54 42.31 85.26
C ASN A 116 -0.02 42.55 85.14
N GLU A 117 0.44 43.06 84.00
CA GLU A 117 1.85 43.37 83.76
C GLU A 117 2.40 44.46 84.71
N HIS A 118 1.50 45.23 85.33
CA HIS A 118 1.79 46.28 86.33
C HIS A 118 2.02 45.76 87.75
N LEU A 119 2.13 44.44 87.96
CA LEU A 119 2.40 43.88 89.28
C LEU A 119 3.77 44.37 89.82
N PRO A 120 3.88 44.70 91.11
CA PRO A 120 5.15 45.07 91.72
C PRO A 120 6.22 44.00 91.55
N GLU A 121 7.47 44.42 91.39
CA GLU A 121 8.61 43.50 91.27
C GLU A 121 8.73 42.56 92.49
N GLY A 122 8.97 41.28 92.23
CA GLY A 122 9.03 40.24 93.27
C GLY A 122 7.67 39.70 93.72
N SER A 123 6.57 40.08 93.06
CA SER A 123 5.27 39.44 93.23
C SER A 123 5.29 38.00 92.69
N THR A 124 4.65 37.08 93.40
CA THR A 124 4.49 35.67 92.98
C THR A 124 3.02 35.32 92.85
N VAL A 125 2.62 34.68 91.75
CA VAL A 125 1.24 34.25 91.50
C VAL A 125 1.15 32.73 91.57
N TYR A 126 0.17 32.22 92.32
CA TYR A 126 -0.14 30.80 92.40
C TYR A 126 -1.55 30.56 91.89
N VAL A 127 -1.70 29.54 91.04
CA VAL A 127 -3.00 29.02 90.61
C VAL A 127 -3.27 27.74 91.38
N GLU A 128 -4.38 27.71 92.13
CA GLU A 128 -4.81 26.53 92.86
C GLU A 128 -5.45 25.50 91.94
N ARG A 129 -5.62 24.26 92.43
CA ARG A 129 -6.20 23.15 91.64
C ARG A 129 -7.64 23.42 91.23
N ASP A 130 -8.39 24.19 91.99
CA ASP A 130 -9.75 24.54 91.63
C ASP A 130 -9.80 25.76 90.69
N GLY A 131 -8.64 26.35 90.35
CA GLY A 131 -8.53 27.51 89.49
C GLY A 131 -8.47 28.85 90.21
N SER A 132 -8.64 28.92 91.53
CA SER A 132 -8.50 30.17 92.31
C SER A 132 -7.07 30.71 92.28
N LEU A 133 -6.90 32.04 92.48
CA LEU A 133 -5.59 32.70 92.41
C LEU A 133 -5.14 33.27 93.75
N LEU A 134 -3.87 33.04 94.10
CA LEU A 134 -3.20 33.67 95.23
C LEU A 134 -2.00 34.49 94.74
N VAL A 135 -2.05 35.80 94.93
CA VAL A 135 -0.95 36.73 94.61
C VAL A 135 -0.26 37.13 95.91
N LYS A 136 1.02 36.79 96.04
CA LYS A 136 1.86 37.19 97.18
C LYS A 136 2.82 38.31 96.74
N PHE A 137 2.89 39.36 97.53
CA PHE A 137 3.79 40.49 97.30
C PHE A 137 5.05 40.36 98.15
N LYS A 138 6.11 41.09 97.76
CA LYS A 138 7.41 41.07 98.45
C LYS A 138 7.37 41.54 99.91
N ASP A 139 6.40 42.38 100.27
CA ASP A 139 6.18 42.86 101.65
C ASP A 139 5.37 41.87 102.53
N MET A 140 5.23 40.62 102.09
CA MET A 140 4.47 39.55 102.75
C MET A 140 2.94 39.74 102.74
N SER A 141 2.43 40.82 102.15
CA SER A 141 0.98 40.96 101.91
C SER A 141 0.52 40.07 100.76
N TYR A 142 -0.79 39.79 100.68
CA TYR A 142 -1.34 38.94 99.62
C TYR A 142 -2.78 39.32 99.23
N LYS A 143 -3.20 38.90 98.03
CA LYS A 143 -4.59 38.90 97.57
C LYS A 143 -5.01 37.51 97.13
N TYR A 144 -6.24 37.13 97.48
CA TYR A 144 -6.84 35.87 97.11
C TYR A 144 -8.10 36.10 96.28
N LEU A 145 -8.14 35.56 95.05
CA LEU A 145 -9.24 35.70 94.10
C LEU A 145 -9.97 34.36 93.97
N LYS A 146 -11.15 34.27 94.60
CA LYS A 146 -12.03 33.08 94.55
C LYS A 146 -12.92 33.02 93.32
N ASN A 147 -13.06 34.12 92.57
CA ASN A 147 -13.93 34.16 91.41
C ASN A 147 -13.29 33.35 90.27
N LYS A 148 -14.00 32.35 89.74
CA LYS A 148 -13.52 31.42 88.71
C LYS A 148 -14.25 31.57 87.37
N SER A 149 -14.94 32.69 87.16
CA SER A 149 -15.75 32.92 85.94
C SER A 149 -14.97 32.91 84.63
N TYR A 150 -13.64 33.01 84.69
CA TYR A 150 -12.74 32.92 83.53
C TYR A 150 -12.40 31.48 83.15
N ILE A 151 -12.78 30.48 83.95
CA ILE A 151 -12.54 29.07 83.62
C ILE A 151 -13.83 28.48 83.10
N LYS A 152 -13.79 27.88 81.91
CA LYS A 152 -14.92 27.15 81.33
C LYS A 152 -14.54 25.72 81.01
N ALA A 153 -15.48 24.80 81.22
CA ALA A 153 -15.29 23.42 80.76
C ALA A 153 -15.23 23.40 79.23
N ILE A 154 -14.24 22.70 78.67
CA ILE A 154 -14.26 22.34 77.26
C ILE A 154 -15.42 21.38 77.02
N THR A 155 -16.15 21.61 75.93
CA THR A 155 -17.29 20.75 75.58
C THR A 155 -16.82 19.48 74.87
N MET A 156 -17.65 18.44 74.86
CA MET A 156 -17.40 17.21 74.12
C MET A 156 -17.18 17.52 72.64
N ALA A 157 -18.01 18.38 72.04
CA ALA A 157 -17.84 18.83 70.65
C ALA A 157 -16.49 19.51 70.36
N GLU A 158 -15.85 20.16 71.34
CA GLU A 158 -14.56 20.83 71.17
C GLU A 158 -13.36 19.90 71.40
N SER A 159 -13.58 18.75 72.05
CA SER A 159 -12.51 17.81 72.44
C SER A 159 -12.52 16.49 71.65
N ILE A 160 -13.61 16.20 70.96
CA ILE A 160 -13.84 14.93 70.29
C ILE A 160 -13.22 14.92 68.89
N ASP A 161 -12.42 13.89 68.63
CA ASP A 161 -11.89 13.60 67.30
C ASP A 161 -12.72 12.52 66.62
N PHE A 162 -12.86 12.64 65.29
CA PHE A 162 -13.51 11.66 64.43
C PHE A 162 -12.98 11.79 63.00
N THR A 163 -13.09 10.71 62.23
CA THR A 163 -12.59 10.59 60.86
C THR A 163 -13.75 10.71 59.86
N PHE A 164 -13.52 11.38 58.74
CA PHE A 164 -14.50 11.39 57.65
C PHE A 164 -14.35 10.12 56.79
N PRO A 165 -15.45 9.41 56.49
CA PRO A 165 -15.41 8.34 55.51
C PRO A 165 -15.15 8.91 54.11
N GLU A 166 -14.78 8.04 53.16
CA GLU A 166 -14.74 8.43 51.74
C GLU A 166 -16.11 8.95 51.29
N VAL A 167 -16.10 10.11 50.61
CA VAL A 167 -17.31 10.77 50.13
C VAL A 167 -18.13 9.83 49.25
N LEU A 168 -19.42 9.69 49.56
CA LEU A 168 -20.31 8.88 48.76
C LEU A 168 -20.70 9.64 47.49
N LYS A 169 -20.45 9.03 46.33
CA LYS A 169 -20.87 9.57 45.05
C LYS A 169 -22.34 9.23 44.78
N VAL A 170 -23.18 10.24 44.63
CA VAL A 170 -24.64 10.14 44.48
C VAL A 170 -25.11 10.77 43.18
N GLU A 171 -26.28 10.38 42.68
CA GLU A 171 -26.80 10.92 41.42
C GLU A 171 -27.15 12.41 41.51
N ASP A 172 -27.84 12.82 42.58
CA ASP A 172 -28.15 14.23 42.85
C ASP A 172 -27.94 14.55 44.32
N ILE A 173 -27.02 15.46 44.60
CA ILE A 173 -26.69 15.88 45.96
C ILE A 173 -27.80 16.73 46.61
N ASN A 174 -28.71 17.31 45.81
CA ASN A 174 -29.85 18.07 46.30
C ASN A 174 -31.08 17.20 46.57
N HIS A 175 -31.07 15.94 46.09
CA HIS A 175 -32.17 14.99 46.21
C HIS A 175 -31.64 13.58 46.55
N LEU A 176 -31.12 13.43 47.78
CA LEU A 176 -30.57 12.17 48.26
C LEU A 176 -31.65 11.11 48.47
N SER A 177 -31.36 9.86 48.09
CA SER A 177 -32.23 8.73 48.39
C SER A 177 -32.04 8.25 49.83
N VAL A 178 -33.03 7.52 50.36
CA VAL A 178 -32.91 6.87 51.68
C VAL A 178 -31.69 5.95 51.74
N LYS A 179 -31.40 5.25 50.63
CA LYS A 179 -30.23 4.38 50.53
C LYS A 179 -28.92 5.17 50.64
N ASP A 180 -28.80 6.33 50.00
CA ASP A 180 -27.59 7.16 50.08
C ASP A 180 -27.31 7.59 51.53
N ILE A 181 -28.36 7.98 52.26
CA ILE A 181 -28.27 8.36 53.67
C ILE A 181 -27.85 7.16 54.53
N ASP A 182 -28.46 5.99 54.31
CA ASP A 182 -28.14 4.78 55.07
C ASP A 182 -26.71 4.27 54.79
N ASP A 183 -26.26 4.32 53.53
CA ASP A 183 -24.91 3.94 53.12
C ASP A 183 -23.85 4.86 53.76
N VAL A 184 -24.06 6.19 53.74
CA VAL A 184 -23.16 7.14 54.45
C VAL A 184 -23.23 6.95 55.96
N ARG A 185 -24.42 6.72 56.53
CA ARG A 185 -24.58 6.44 57.95
C ARG A 185 -23.75 5.24 58.37
N ALA A 186 -23.84 4.14 57.63
CA ALA A 186 -23.08 2.93 57.91
C ALA A 186 -21.56 3.18 57.88
N ARG A 187 -21.05 3.82 56.81
CA ARG A 187 -19.62 4.17 56.69
C ARG A 187 -19.13 5.09 57.80
N PHE A 188 -19.91 6.12 58.12
CA PHE A 188 -19.53 7.07 59.18
C PHE A 188 -19.48 6.42 60.55
N ILE A 189 -20.43 5.52 60.85
CA ILE A 189 -20.47 4.76 62.11
C ILE A 189 -19.32 3.75 62.17
N GLU A 190 -19.00 3.08 61.06
CA GLU A 190 -17.90 2.12 60.96
C GLU A 190 -16.54 2.77 61.26
N GLU A 191 -16.28 3.96 60.71
CA GLU A 191 -15.06 4.73 60.98
C GLU A 191 -15.05 5.36 62.38
N ASN A 192 -16.22 5.57 63.00
CA ASN A 192 -16.36 6.30 64.27
C ASN A 192 -17.27 5.61 65.30
N PRO A 193 -17.02 4.34 65.65
CA PRO A 193 -17.91 3.59 66.53
C PRO A 193 -17.95 4.17 67.94
N HIS A 194 -16.89 4.86 68.39
CA HIS A 194 -16.82 5.50 69.71
C HIS A 194 -17.85 6.62 69.90
N LEU A 195 -18.32 7.26 68.83
CA LEU A 195 -19.31 8.34 68.92
C LEU A 195 -20.67 7.85 69.39
N LEU A 196 -21.03 6.59 69.13
CA LEU A 196 -22.31 6.00 69.54
C LEU A 196 -22.50 5.98 71.07
N HIS A 197 -21.41 5.98 71.83
CA HIS A 197 -21.47 6.02 73.30
C HIS A 197 -21.38 7.45 73.88
N LYS A 198 -21.13 8.45 73.03
CA LYS A 198 -20.87 9.85 73.43
C LYS A 198 -22.08 10.77 73.18
N GLY A 199 -23.05 10.31 72.40
CA GLY A 199 -24.22 11.10 72.03
C GLY A 199 -25.12 10.40 71.00
N GLU A 200 -25.92 11.20 70.31
CA GLU A 200 -26.82 10.79 69.23
C GLU A 200 -26.31 11.30 67.87
N LEU A 201 -26.34 10.44 66.85
CA LEU A 201 -26.02 10.78 65.47
C LEU A 201 -27.31 10.93 64.66
N ILE A 202 -27.58 12.13 64.16
CA ILE A 202 -28.79 12.47 63.42
C ILE A 202 -28.42 12.77 61.97
N PHE A 203 -28.79 11.86 61.07
CA PHE A 203 -28.63 12.03 59.63
C PHE A 203 -29.92 12.59 59.03
N HIS A 204 -29.84 13.81 58.51
CA HIS A 204 -30.97 14.52 57.91
C HIS A 204 -31.16 14.11 56.45
N MET A 205 -32.40 14.22 55.93
CA MET A 205 -32.72 13.87 54.55
C MET A 205 -32.02 14.75 53.50
N ASN A 206 -31.56 15.94 53.89
CA ASN A 206 -30.73 16.80 53.04
C ASN A 206 -29.23 16.42 53.07
N GLY A 207 -28.87 15.32 53.73
CA GLY A 207 -27.50 14.81 53.81
C GLY A 207 -26.64 15.41 54.92
N ASN A 208 -27.17 16.38 55.68
CA ASN A 208 -26.44 16.92 56.82
C ASN A 208 -26.37 15.91 57.96
N LEU A 209 -25.30 15.97 58.74
CA LEU A 209 -25.12 15.17 59.96
C LEU A 209 -25.04 16.11 61.16
N SER A 210 -25.92 15.90 62.14
CA SER A 210 -25.85 16.53 63.46
C SER A 210 -25.43 15.50 64.49
N ILE A 211 -24.38 15.80 65.24
CA ILE A 211 -23.91 15.00 66.38
C ILE A 211 -24.29 15.75 67.64
N LYS A 212 -25.14 15.15 68.49
CA LYS A 212 -25.58 15.74 69.75
C LYS A 212 -24.99 14.98 70.93
N PHE A 213 -24.08 15.61 71.66
CA PHE A 213 -23.38 14.98 72.78
C PHE A 213 -24.16 15.06 74.10
N HIS A 214 -23.80 14.22 75.07
CA HIS A 214 -24.44 14.17 76.39
C HIS A 214 -24.34 15.48 77.18
N ASP A 215 -23.29 16.27 76.95
CA ASP A 215 -23.11 17.61 77.54
C ASP A 215 -23.91 18.72 76.82
N GLN A 216 -24.81 18.33 75.91
CA GLN A 216 -25.64 19.20 75.06
C GLN A 216 -24.87 19.99 73.99
N SER A 217 -23.55 19.83 73.90
CA SER A 217 -22.81 20.39 72.77
C SER A 217 -23.15 19.66 71.47
N THR A 218 -23.01 20.34 70.34
CA THR A 218 -23.39 19.79 69.03
C THR A 218 -22.35 20.10 67.97
N ILE A 219 -22.13 19.15 67.06
CA ILE A 219 -21.40 19.36 65.80
C ILE A 219 -22.39 19.22 64.65
N ASN A 220 -22.39 20.18 63.72
CA ASN A 220 -23.20 20.14 62.51
C ASN A 220 -22.29 20.09 61.29
N LEU A 221 -22.45 19.05 60.48
CA LEU A 221 -21.68 18.79 59.28
C LEU A 221 -22.59 18.94 58.07
N GLY A 222 -22.15 19.76 57.12
CA GLY A 222 -22.84 19.93 55.84
C GLY A 222 -22.63 18.71 54.93
N HIS A 223 -23.67 18.38 54.17
CA HIS A 223 -23.71 17.27 53.23
C HIS A 223 -22.53 17.21 52.25
N GLN A 224 -21.93 18.36 51.86
CA GLN A 224 -20.76 18.42 50.98
C GLN A 224 -19.50 17.72 51.52
N ARG A 225 -19.45 17.42 52.83
CA ARG A 225 -18.34 16.66 53.44
C ARG A 225 -18.54 15.15 53.35
N LEU A 226 -19.75 14.71 53.03
CA LEU A 226 -20.15 13.31 53.05
C LEU A 226 -20.57 12.82 51.67
N PHE A 227 -21.05 13.73 50.82
CA PHE A 227 -21.59 13.43 49.49
C PHE A 227 -20.89 14.25 48.41
N LYS A 228 -20.78 13.65 47.23
CA LYS A 228 -20.38 14.32 45.99
C LYS A 228 -21.32 13.88 44.88
N ALA A 229 -21.78 14.80 44.03
CA ALA A 229 -22.54 14.40 42.85
C ALA A 229 -21.64 13.58 41.91
N LYS A 230 -22.18 12.51 41.32
CA LYS A 230 -21.57 11.79 40.21
C LYS A 230 -21.38 12.76 39.06
N SER A 231 -20.29 12.62 38.32
CA SER A 231 -20.12 13.41 37.11
C SER A 231 -21.06 12.94 35.99
N ILE A 232 -21.30 13.79 35.00
CA ILE A 232 -22.07 13.44 33.81
C ILE A 232 -21.44 12.22 33.13
N ALA A 233 -20.10 12.14 33.05
CA ALA A 233 -19.40 10.96 32.55
C ALA A 233 -19.75 9.67 33.31
N GLU A 234 -19.86 9.71 34.65
CA GLU A 234 -20.21 8.54 35.48
C GLU A 234 -21.67 8.11 35.31
N MET A 235 -22.55 9.04 34.91
CA MET A 235 -23.98 8.77 34.68
C MET A 235 -24.28 8.39 33.22
N THR A 236 -23.39 8.72 32.28
CA THR A 236 -23.61 8.52 30.86
C THR A 236 -23.37 7.06 30.46
N THR A 237 -24.32 6.48 29.74
CA THR A 237 -24.19 5.13 29.18
C THR A 237 -23.71 5.20 27.74
N ILE A 238 -22.51 4.69 27.48
CA ILE A 238 -21.91 4.65 26.14
C ILE A 238 -22.05 3.25 25.52
N ARG A 239 -22.49 3.20 24.27
CA ARG A 239 -22.52 1.99 23.44
C ARG A 239 -21.30 1.94 22.54
N ILE A 240 -20.53 0.85 22.63
CA ILE A 240 -19.31 0.67 21.84
C ILE A 240 -19.67 -0.07 20.54
N PRO A 241 -19.30 0.44 19.35
CA PRO A 241 -19.51 -0.26 18.08
C PRO A 241 -18.64 -1.52 17.98
N SER A 242 -18.96 -2.39 17.02
CA SER A 242 -18.05 -3.47 16.63
C SER A 242 -16.71 -2.91 16.15
N LYS A 243 -15.61 -3.64 16.36
CA LYS A 243 -14.27 -3.16 16.03
C LYS A 243 -14.15 -2.82 14.56
N ILE A 244 -13.75 -1.58 14.28
CA ILE A 244 -13.51 -1.08 12.93
C ILE A 244 -12.11 -1.52 12.52
N LYS A 245 -12.00 -2.08 11.31
CA LYS A 245 -10.72 -2.51 10.76
C LYS A 245 -9.97 -1.32 10.20
N VAL A 246 -8.74 -1.13 10.64
CA VAL A 246 -7.86 -0.04 10.22
C VAL A 246 -6.56 -0.58 9.65
N LYS A 247 -5.92 0.15 8.74
CA LYS A 247 -4.69 -0.30 8.07
C LYS A 247 -3.52 -0.45 9.05
N GLN A 248 -3.39 0.48 9.99
CA GLN A 248 -2.30 0.51 10.95
C GLN A 248 -2.78 1.08 12.29
N LEU A 249 -2.46 0.39 13.38
CA LEU A 249 -2.71 0.89 14.73
C LEU A 249 -1.72 1.99 15.10
N GLY A 250 -2.19 3.04 15.76
CA GLY A 250 -1.35 4.15 16.23
C GLY A 250 -1.09 5.27 15.22
N ASP A 251 -1.44 5.08 13.94
CA ASP A 251 -1.30 6.08 12.88
C ASP A 251 -2.52 6.06 11.95
N LEU A 252 -3.64 6.58 12.46
CA LEU A 252 -4.91 6.59 11.75
C LEU A 252 -4.98 7.71 10.71
N SER A 253 -5.42 7.36 9.51
CA SER A 253 -5.77 8.34 8.48
C SER A 253 -7.00 9.17 8.86
N LEU A 254 -7.16 10.34 8.22
CA LEU A 254 -8.34 11.20 8.42
C LEU A 254 -9.65 10.46 8.14
N GLN A 255 -9.67 9.58 7.14
CA GLN A 255 -10.85 8.78 6.82
C GLN A 255 -11.16 7.76 7.91
N GLU A 256 -10.16 7.04 8.43
CA GLU A 256 -10.38 6.07 9.51
C GLU A 256 -10.89 6.76 10.78
N LYS A 257 -10.34 7.93 11.14
CA LYS A 257 -10.86 8.72 12.27
C LYS A 257 -12.31 9.15 12.06
N HIS A 258 -12.67 9.57 10.84
CA HIS A 258 -14.04 9.92 10.50
C HIS A 258 -14.98 8.71 10.61
N ASP A 259 -14.57 7.55 10.11
CA ASP A 259 -15.36 6.32 10.18
C ASP A 259 -15.57 5.88 11.64
N ILE A 260 -14.54 5.97 12.48
CA ILE A 260 -14.63 5.71 13.93
C ILE A 260 -15.64 6.64 14.59
N LEU A 261 -15.51 7.95 14.36
CA LEU A 261 -16.42 8.96 14.92
C LEU A 261 -17.86 8.71 14.48
N HIS A 262 -18.07 8.47 13.19
CA HIS A 262 -19.39 8.26 12.60
C HIS A 262 -20.07 7.01 13.18
N HIS A 263 -19.39 5.86 13.23
CA HIS A 263 -19.95 4.63 13.82
C HIS A 263 -20.21 4.77 15.32
N PHE A 264 -19.35 5.50 16.04
CA PHE A 264 -19.54 5.76 17.46
C PHE A 264 -20.77 6.62 17.72
N LEU A 265 -20.92 7.76 17.03
CA LEU A 265 -22.09 8.65 17.16
C LEU A 265 -23.39 7.99 16.68
N ALA A 266 -23.32 7.11 15.69
CA ALA A 266 -24.46 6.32 15.22
C ALA A 266 -25.07 5.39 16.28
N LEU A 267 -24.32 5.03 17.33
CA LEU A 267 -24.84 4.25 18.47
C LEU A 267 -25.12 5.12 19.70
N ASN A 268 -24.62 6.36 19.72
CA ASN A 268 -24.66 7.28 20.85
C ASN A 268 -25.27 8.62 20.45
N HIS A 269 -26.46 8.61 19.84
CA HIS A 269 -27.16 9.79 19.32
C HIS A 269 -27.46 10.91 20.34
N HIS A 270 -27.26 10.65 21.64
CA HIS A 270 -27.41 11.65 22.69
C HIS A 270 -26.16 12.50 22.89
N LEU A 271 -25.04 12.16 22.24
CA LEU A 271 -23.81 12.94 22.23
C LEU A 271 -23.75 13.83 20.99
N ASP A 272 -23.24 15.04 21.18
CA ASP A 272 -22.91 15.94 20.08
C ASP A 272 -21.51 15.63 19.53
N GLU A 273 -21.32 15.80 18.22
CA GLU A 273 -20.03 15.55 17.58
C GLU A 273 -18.90 16.40 18.19
N SER A 274 -19.20 17.63 18.62
CA SER A 274 -18.22 18.51 19.28
C SER A 274 -17.74 18.01 20.65
N GLN A 275 -18.45 17.07 21.26
CA GLN A 275 -18.07 16.47 22.54
C GLN A 275 -17.09 15.31 22.36
N VAL A 276 -16.94 14.79 21.14
CA VAL A 276 -16.22 13.53 20.87
C VAL A 276 -14.97 13.82 20.06
N ILE A 277 -13.83 13.40 20.59
CA ILE A 277 -12.53 13.49 19.91
C ILE A 277 -12.04 12.07 19.65
N VAL A 278 -11.69 11.78 18.39
CA VAL A 278 -10.95 10.56 18.02
C VAL A 278 -9.45 10.89 18.03
N GLU A 279 -8.76 10.31 18.98
CA GLU A 279 -7.33 10.50 19.20
C GLU A 279 -6.50 9.88 18.06
N VAL A 280 -5.19 10.15 18.04
CA VAL A 280 -4.27 9.64 16.99
C VAL A 280 -4.18 8.11 17.01
N ASP A 281 -4.25 7.51 18.20
CA ASP A 281 -4.20 6.06 18.40
C ASP A 281 -5.55 5.35 18.13
N GLY A 282 -6.63 6.11 17.95
CA GLY A 282 -7.99 5.60 17.75
C GLY A 282 -8.82 5.46 19.02
N SER A 283 -8.29 5.91 20.15
CA SER A 283 -9.08 6.05 21.36
C SER A 283 -10.11 7.18 21.18
N ILE A 284 -11.23 7.07 21.88
CA ILE A 284 -12.24 8.13 21.88
C ILE A 284 -12.25 8.81 23.25
N THR A 285 -12.16 10.14 23.24
CA THR A 285 -12.36 11.00 24.39
C THR A 285 -13.70 11.69 24.26
N VAL A 286 -14.60 11.52 25.24
CA VAL A 286 -15.88 12.24 25.31
C VAL A 286 -15.82 13.25 26.44
N SER A 287 -15.96 14.53 26.11
CA SER A 287 -15.94 15.64 27.07
C SER A 287 -17.36 16.14 27.35
N PHE A 288 -17.71 16.26 28.63
CA PHE A 288 -19.01 16.73 29.08
C PHE A 288 -18.95 18.15 29.64
N ASN A 289 -20.11 18.80 29.80
CA ASN A 289 -20.20 20.20 30.22
C ASN A 289 -19.81 20.44 31.70
N ASP A 290 -19.66 19.39 32.50
CA ASP A 290 -19.18 19.45 33.90
C ASP A 290 -17.66 19.20 34.00
N ASP A 291 -16.94 19.39 32.88
CA ASP A 291 -15.51 19.13 32.70
C ASP A 291 -15.09 17.67 32.91
N SER A 292 -16.05 16.75 33.09
CA SER A 292 -15.75 15.33 33.18
C SER A 292 -15.49 14.75 31.80
N ILE A 293 -14.66 13.70 31.78
CA ILE A 293 -14.19 13.06 30.55
C ILE A 293 -14.38 11.55 30.67
N LEU A 294 -14.78 10.94 29.56
CA LEU A 294 -14.88 9.49 29.43
C LEU A 294 -13.97 9.02 28.29
N ASN A 295 -13.03 8.14 28.62
CA ASN A 295 -12.05 7.61 27.68
C ASN A 295 -12.41 6.18 27.28
N ILE A 296 -12.36 5.91 25.98
CA ILE A 296 -12.61 4.60 25.40
C ILE A 296 -11.34 4.17 24.69
N GLU A 297 -10.67 3.19 25.27
CA GLU A 297 -9.44 2.61 24.75
C GLU A 297 -9.59 2.12 23.29
N HIS A 298 -8.63 2.48 22.44
CA HIS A 298 -8.59 2.11 21.03
C HIS A 298 -8.80 0.59 20.80
N ASN A 299 -8.29 -0.27 21.68
CA ASN A 299 -8.40 -1.73 21.55
C ASN A 299 -9.85 -2.26 21.61
N LYS A 300 -10.82 -1.45 22.09
CA LYS A 300 -12.26 -1.76 22.07
C LYS A 300 -12.93 -1.31 20.78
N LEU A 301 -12.34 -0.33 20.08
CA LEU A 301 -12.93 0.37 18.94
C LEU A 301 -12.37 -0.09 17.61
N ILE A 302 -11.08 -0.42 17.57
CA ILE A 302 -10.36 -0.73 16.33
C ILE A 302 -9.56 -2.02 16.43
N GLN A 303 -9.27 -2.58 15.27
CA GLN A 303 -8.33 -3.68 15.09
C GLN A 303 -7.59 -3.51 13.78
N ALA A 304 -6.35 -3.99 13.71
CA ALA A 304 -5.59 -3.97 12.46
C ALA A 304 -6.25 -4.89 11.42
N MET A 305 -6.29 -4.45 10.17
CA MET A 305 -6.52 -5.31 9.02
C MET A 305 -5.42 -6.37 8.95
N THR A 306 -5.77 -7.56 8.49
CA THR A 306 -4.75 -8.56 8.17
C THR A 306 -3.97 -8.16 6.91
N LEU A 307 -2.81 -8.78 6.69
CA LEU A 307 -2.05 -8.60 5.45
C LEU A 307 -2.85 -9.07 4.23
N ALA A 308 -3.66 -10.13 4.35
CA ALA A 308 -4.59 -10.52 3.29
C ALA A 308 -5.62 -9.44 2.94
N GLU A 309 -6.14 -8.72 3.93
CA GLU A 309 -7.13 -7.66 3.74
C GLU A 309 -6.53 -6.34 3.22
N SER A 310 -5.29 -6.06 3.59
CA SER A 310 -4.59 -4.80 3.26
C SER A 310 -3.68 -4.89 2.03
N THR A 311 -3.41 -6.09 1.51
CA THR A 311 -2.53 -6.30 0.35
C THR A 311 -3.35 -6.50 -0.93
N PRO A 312 -3.47 -5.48 -1.80
CA PRO A 312 -4.16 -5.64 -3.08
C PRO A 312 -3.37 -6.59 -3.99
N LEU A 313 -4.06 -7.53 -4.62
CA LEU A 313 -3.46 -8.52 -5.52
C LEU A 313 -3.78 -8.22 -6.98
N LYS A 314 -2.76 -8.30 -7.83
CA LYS A 314 -2.86 -8.25 -9.30
C LYS A 314 -2.85 -9.65 -9.87
N ILE A 315 -3.89 -10.00 -10.60
CA ILE A 315 -3.96 -11.31 -11.27
C ILE A 315 -3.14 -11.23 -12.58
N PRO A 316 -2.10 -12.07 -12.74
CA PRO A 316 -1.29 -12.09 -13.96
C PRO A 316 -2.07 -12.69 -15.13
N THR A 317 -1.47 -12.67 -16.32
CA THR A 317 -2.01 -13.47 -17.44
C THR A 317 -1.93 -14.96 -17.13
N LYS A 318 -2.83 -15.77 -17.70
CA LYS A 318 -2.87 -17.21 -17.41
C LYS A 318 -1.63 -17.92 -17.95
N THR A 319 -0.96 -18.68 -17.08
CA THR A 319 0.13 -19.59 -17.44
C THR A 319 -0.42 -20.75 -18.28
N ILE A 320 0.31 -21.09 -19.34
CA ILE A 320 -0.05 -22.20 -20.22
C ILE A 320 0.46 -23.50 -19.60
N VAL A 321 -0.41 -24.50 -19.49
CA VAL A 321 -0.09 -25.79 -18.87
C VAL A 321 -0.50 -26.95 -19.78
N ASP A 322 0.07 -28.12 -19.51
CA ASP A 322 -0.18 -29.35 -20.24
C ASP A 322 -1.54 -29.96 -19.92
N ASN A 323 -1.92 -29.95 -18.63
CA ASN A 323 -3.18 -30.52 -18.14
C ASN A 323 -3.76 -29.64 -17.01
N LEU A 324 -5.07 -29.37 -17.04
CA LEU A 324 -5.78 -28.55 -16.02
C LEU A 324 -6.22 -29.32 -14.77
N GLU A 325 -6.05 -30.63 -14.76
CA GLU A 325 -6.33 -31.51 -13.61
C GLU A 325 -5.08 -31.85 -12.80
N ILE A 326 -3.89 -31.73 -13.40
CA ILE A 326 -2.63 -31.98 -12.70
C ILE A 326 -1.51 -31.10 -13.26
N LEU A 327 -0.80 -30.41 -12.37
CA LEU A 327 0.38 -29.61 -12.73
C LEU A 327 1.65 -30.34 -12.32
N THR A 328 2.63 -30.33 -13.22
CA THR A 328 4.00 -30.72 -12.89
C THR A 328 4.64 -29.72 -11.93
N VAL A 329 5.68 -30.15 -11.20
CA VAL A 329 6.45 -29.25 -10.31
C VAL A 329 6.99 -28.03 -11.06
N SER A 330 7.38 -28.18 -12.33
CA SER A 330 7.86 -27.06 -13.14
C SER A 330 6.73 -26.06 -13.47
N GLU A 331 5.54 -26.54 -13.81
CA GLU A 331 4.38 -25.68 -14.07
C GLU A 331 3.91 -24.95 -12.81
N GLN A 332 3.86 -25.63 -11.66
CA GLN A 332 3.55 -25.00 -10.37
C GLN A 332 4.53 -23.86 -10.08
N GLN A 333 5.83 -24.09 -10.26
CA GLN A 333 6.87 -23.07 -10.10
C GLN A 333 6.69 -21.90 -11.07
N GLN A 334 6.29 -22.16 -12.32
CA GLN A 334 6.02 -21.11 -13.30
C GLN A 334 4.80 -20.27 -12.94
N VAL A 335 3.70 -20.90 -12.48
CA VAL A 335 2.51 -20.20 -12.00
C VAL A 335 2.85 -19.26 -10.85
N VAL A 336 3.56 -19.77 -9.83
CA VAL A 336 4.00 -18.95 -8.68
C VAL A 336 4.93 -17.82 -9.13
N LYS A 337 5.90 -18.10 -10.00
CA LYS A 337 6.84 -17.08 -10.52
C LYS A 337 6.13 -15.98 -11.30
N HIS A 338 5.15 -16.33 -12.12
CA HIS A 338 4.36 -15.39 -12.91
C HIS A 338 3.43 -14.55 -12.03
N PHE A 339 2.85 -15.15 -10.99
CA PHE A 339 2.08 -14.39 -10.00
C PHE A 339 2.97 -13.39 -9.22
N LEU A 340 4.16 -13.83 -8.82
CA LEU A 340 5.14 -12.98 -8.12
C LEU A 340 5.76 -11.88 -8.99
N SER A 341 5.68 -11.95 -10.32
CA SER A 341 6.17 -10.84 -11.16
C SER A 341 5.23 -9.64 -11.14
N GLU A 342 3.92 -9.88 -10.99
CA GLU A 342 2.91 -8.82 -10.84
C GLU A 342 2.73 -8.36 -9.39
N ASN A 343 3.12 -9.20 -8.42
CA ASN A 343 3.01 -8.96 -6.97
C ASN A 343 4.36 -9.15 -6.25
N PRO A 344 5.40 -8.36 -6.59
CA PRO A 344 6.75 -8.58 -6.09
C PRO A 344 6.87 -8.40 -4.57
N GLU A 345 6.03 -7.59 -3.93
CA GLU A 345 6.01 -7.36 -2.49
C GLU A 345 5.70 -8.61 -1.65
N LEU A 346 5.01 -9.61 -2.24
CA LEU A 346 4.68 -10.85 -1.54
C LEU A 346 5.91 -11.69 -1.17
N ARG A 347 7.03 -11.51 -1.87
CA ARG A 347 8.28 -12.25 -1.61
C ARG A 347 8.81 -12.12 -0.18
N HIS A 348 8.45 -11.02 0.49
CA HIS A 348 8.88 -10.72 1.85
C HIS A 348 7.71 -10.68 2.84
N LYS A 349 6.50 -11.05 2.40
CA LYS A 349 5.26 -10.92 3.18
C LYS A 349 4.50 -12.23 3.31
N ALA A 350 4.71 -13.18 2.41
CA ALA A 350 3.93 -14.40 2.33
C ALA A 350 4.72 -15.57 1.73
N THR A 351 4.27 -16.79 2.02
CA THR A 351 4.60 -18.01 1.29
C THR A 351 3.48 -18.34 0.31
N LEU A 352 3.85 -18.87 -0.86
CA LEU A 352 2.92 -19.15 -1.95
C LEU A 352 3.06 -20.61 -2.35
N GLU A 353 1.94 -21.32 -2.37
CA GLU A 353 1.90 -22.75 -2.71
C GLU A 353 0.68 -23.05 -3.58
N ILE A 354 0.83 -24.04 -4.46
CA ILE A 354 -0.29 -24.57 -5.24
C ILE A 354 -0.85 -25.77 -4.46
N ASP A 355 -2.15 -25.75 -4.15
CA ASP A 355 -2.80 -26.85 -3.44
C ASP A 355 -3.20 -28.01 -4.37
N ASP A 356 -3.77 -29.06 -3.78
CA ASP A 356 -4.22 -30.26 -4.49
C ASP A 356 -5.34 -29.95 -5.51
N ASP A 357 -6.11 -28.90 -5.29
CA ASP A 357 -7.13 -28.40 -6.22
C ASP A 357 -6.55 -27.48 -7.31
N LEU A 358 -5.23 -27.28 -7.29
CA LEU A 358 -4.42 -26.43 -8.18
C LEU A 358 -4.68 -24.91 -8.01
N ASN A 359 -5.28 -24.50 -6.90
CA ASN A 359 -5.41 -23.09 -6.55
C ASN A 359 -4.11 -22.58 -5.93
N LEU A 360 -3.87 -21.27 -6.07
CA LEU A 360 -2.73 -20.63 -5.41
C LEU A 360 -3.16 -20.15 -4.02
N ASN A 361 -2.57 -20.75 -3.00
CA ASN A 361 -2.72 -20.33 -1.62
C ASN A 361 -1.56 -19.41 -1.23
N ILE A 362 -1.91 -18.24 -0.71
CA ILE A 362 -0.99 -17.22 -0.24
C ILE A 362 -1.15 -17.16 1.27
N GLN A 363 -0.14 -17.64 1.99
CA GLN A 363 -0.07 -17.57 3.44
C GLN A 363 0.82 -16.41 3.86
N TYR A 364 0.21 -15.37 4.43
CA TYR A 364 0.93 -14.19 4.89
C TYR A 364 1.61 -14.45 6.23
N HIS A 365 2.61 -13.63 6.59
CA HIS A 365 3.33 -13.75 7.87
C HIS A 365 2.48 -13.51 9.12
N ASP A 366 1.30 -12.91 8.97
CA ASP A 366 0.32 -12.75 10.05
C ASP A 366 -0.70 -13.90 10.10
N ASP A 367 -0.38 -15.04 9.47
CA ASP A 367 -1.21 -16.25 9.32
C ASP A 367 -2.53 -16.05 8.58
N SER A 368 -2.78 -14.86 8.03
CA SER A 368 -3.91 -14.66 7.13
C SER A 368 -3.69 -15.36 5.78
N MET A 369 -4.78 -15.73 5.12
CA MET A 369 -4.76 -16.55 3.91
C MET A 369 -5.58 -15.90 2.80
N THR A 370 -5.07 -15.97 1.57
CA THR A 370 -5.84 -15.70 0.36
C THR A 370 -5.69 -16.86 -0.62
N THR A 371 -6.81 -17.31 -1.19
CA THR A 371 -6.82 -18.36 -2.22
C THR A 371 -7.24 -17.77 -3.55
N ILE A 372 -6.42 -17.95 -4.58
CA ILE A 372 -6.73 -17.57 -5.96
C ILE A 372 -7.08 -18.83 -6.76
N ASN A 373 -8.28 -18.83 -7.33
CA ASN A 373 -8.78 -19.98 -8.05
C ASN A 373 -7.95 -20.29 -9.31
N LYS A 374 -7.67 -21.58 -9.58
CA LYS A 374 -6.90 -22.04 -10.74
C LYS A 374 -7.39 -21.49 -12.07
N SER A 375 -8.69 -21.30 -12.23
CA SER A 375 -9.30 -20.77 -13.47
C SER A 375 -8.82 -19.37 -13.83
N LEU A 376 -8.33 -18.58 -12.86
CA LEU A 376 -7.74 -17.26 -13.08
C LEU A 376 -6.25 -17.32 -13.42
N LEU A 377 -5.58 -18.44 -13.15
CA LEU A 377 -4.12 -18.56 -13.16
C LEU A 377 -3.59 -19.42 -14.30
N ILE A 378 -4.33 -20.45 -14.70
CA ILE A 378 -3.87 -21.43 -15.70
C ILE A 378 -4.87 -21.59 -16.84
N LYS A 379 -4.34 -21.91 -18.02
CA LYS A 379 -5.11 -22.35 -19.18
C LYS A 379 -4.37 -23.50 -19.87
N GLU A 380 -5.12 -24.41 -20.47
CA GLU A 380 -4.53 -25.51 -21.23
C GLU A 380 -3.90 -24.96 -22.52
N GLY A 381 -2.68 -25.37 -22.83
CA GLY A 381 -2.04 -25.05 -24.11
C GLY A 381 -2.60 -25.90 -25.25
N LEU A 382 -2.73 -25.29 -26.43
CA LEU A 382 -3.24 -25.95 -27.62
C LEU A 382 -2.23 -26.98 -28.16
N LEU A 383 -2.71 -28.13 -28.64
CA LEU A 383 -1.89 -29.17 -29.28
C LEU A 383 -1.16 -28.62 -30.52
N SER A 384 -1.78 -27.67 -31.24
CA SER A 384 -1.15 -26.93 -32.35
C SER A 384 0.01 -26.04 -31.94
N GLU A 385 0.27 -25.84 -30.66
CA GLU A 385 1.43 -25.11 -30.14
C GLU A 385 2.46 -26.09 -29.56
N LYS A 386 1.99 -27.11 -28.85
CA LYS A 386 2.83 -28.12 -28.18
C LYS A 386 3.50 -29.09 -29.15
N ILE A 387 2.80 -29.51 -30.20
CA ILE A 387 3.23 -30.61 -31.07
C ILE A 387 4.05 -30.08 -32.24
N LYS A 388 5.26 -30.62 -32.42
CA LYS A 388 6.11 -30.32 -33.57
C LYS A 388 5.71 -31.19 -34.76
N ILE A 389 5.31 -30.55 -35.85
CA ILE A 389 5.09 -31.21 -37.15
C ILE A 389 6.34 -31.00 -37.99
N LYS A 390 6.82 -32.07 -38.62
CA LYS A 390 7.90 -32.04 -39.61
C LYS A 390 7.28 -31.97 -40.99
N PHE A 391 7.16 -30.75 -41.51
CA PHE A 391 6.68 -30.53 -42.87
C PHE A 391 7.80 -30.75 -43.89
N GLU A 392 7.41 -31.14 -45.10
CA GLU A 392 8.28 -31.10 -46.28
C GLU A 392 7.93 -29.86 -47.10
N ASP A 393 8.90 -28.95 -47.26
CA ASP A 393 8.70 -27.65 -47.89
C ASP A 393 8.69 -27.78 -49.43
N HIS A 394 9.31 -28.83 -49.96
CA HIS A 394 9.46 -29.04 -51.39
C HIS A 394 9.36 -30.51 -51.78
N ILE A 395 8.44 -30.82 -52.69
CA ILE A 395 8.35 -32.16 -53.30
C ILE A 395 8.34 -32.06 -54.82
N THR A 396 8.80 -33.12 -55.48
CA THR A 396 8.68 -33.29 -56.92
C THR A 396 7.64 -34.35 -57.22
N SER A 397 6.79 -34.09 -58.22
CA SER A 397 5.77 -35.04 -58.66
C SER A 397 5.68 -35.08 -60.18
N HIS A 398 5.22 -36.20 -60.71
CA HIS A 398 4.86 -36.32 -62.12
C HIS A 398 3.46 -35.72 -62.35
N ILE A 399 3.16 -35.42 -63.61
CA ILE A 399 1.80 -35.07 -64.03
C ILE A 399 0.84 -36.19 -63.58
N SER A 400 -0.18 -35.81 -62.82
CA SER A 400 -1.11 -36.73 -62.17
C SER A 400 -2.49 -36.09 -62.01
N ASN A 401 -3.46 -36.82 -61.43
CA ASN A 401 -4.81 -36.32 -61.18
C ASN A 401 -5.01 -35.77 -59.75
N GLU A 402 -4.14 -36.13 -58.80
CA GLU A 402 -4.27 -35.75 -57.39
C GLU A 402 -2.91 -35.71 -56.66
N LEU A 403 -2.86 -34.98 -55.53
CA LEU A 403 -1.74 -34.97 -54.59
C LEU A 403 -2.16 -35.64 -53.28
N ASP A 404 -1.28 -36.43 -52.69
CA ASP A 404 -1.47 -36.95 -51.34
C ASP A 404 -0.88 -35.98 -50.30
N VAL A 405 -1.69 -35.55 -49.34
CA VAL A 405 -1.25 -34.67 -48.24
C VAL A 405 -0.13 -35.30 -47.40
N ARG A 406 -0.05 -36.63 -47.34
CA ARG A 406 0.97 -37.35 -46.56
C ARG A 406 2.39 -37.07 -47.06
N TRP A 407 2.56 -36.70 -48.33
CA TRP A 407 3.86 -36.31 -48.87
C TRP A 407 4.45 -35.07 -48.21
N PHE A 408 3.60 -34.22 -47.61
CA PHE A 408 4.01 -32.98 -46.96
C PHE A 408 4.22 -33.10 -45.44
N ILE A 409 3.95 -34.26 -44.83
CA ILE A 409 4.01 -34.46 -43.38
C ILE A 409 4.81 -35.73 -43.06
N PHE A 410 6.11 -35.57 -42.82
CA PHE A 410 7.05 -36.68 -42.60
C PHE A 410 6.72 -37.52 -41.37
N ASN A 411 6.24 -36.88 -40.30
CA ASN A 411 5.96 -37.54 -39.03
C ASN A 411 4.46 -37.76 -38.80
N SER A 412 3.67 -37.94 -39.87
CA SER A 412 2.21 -38.09 -39.80
C SER A 412 1.76 -39.25 -38.91
N GLU A 413 2.50 -40.38 -38.91
CA GLU A 413 2.17 -41.58 -38.11
C GLU A 413 2.31 -41.41 -36.60
N VAL A 414 3.08 -40.41 -36.14
CA VAL A 414 3.32 -40.16 -34.71
C VAL A 414 2.57 -38.92 -34.20
N LEU A 415 1.67 -38.36 -35.00
CA LEU A 415 0.75 -37.32 -34.56
C LEU A 415 -0.33 -37.94 -33.64
N PRO A 416 -0.93 -37.17 -32.72
CA PRO A 416 -1.96 -37.69 -31.84
C PRO A 416 -3.13 -38.29 -32.61
N TYR A 417 -3.70 -39.36 -32.05
CA TYR A 417 -4.90 -39.97 -32.58
C TYR A 417 -6.03 -38.94 -32.71
N GLY A 418 -6.67 -38.86 -33.88
CA GLY A 418 -7.68 -37.85 -34.21
C GLY A 418 -7.12 -36.59 -34.90
N THR A 419 -5.82 -36.54 -35.19
CA THR A 419 -5.26 -35.48 -36.03
C THR A 419 -5.64 -35.71 -37.50
N GLU A 420 -6.19 -34.68 -38.15
CA GLU A 420 -6.56 -34.70 -39.56
C GLU A 420 -5.69 -33.73 -40.37
N ALA A 421 -5.23 -34.16 -41.55
CA ALA A 421 -4.48 -33.31 -42.47
C ALA A 421 -5.11 -33.31 -43.86
N ARG A 422 -5.13 -32.15 -44.53
CA ARG A 422 -5.64 -32.01 -45.89
C ARG A 422 -4.93 -30.89 -46.66
N ILE A 423 -4.94 -30.99 -47.99
CA ILE A 423 -4.60 -29.88 -48.87
C ILE A 423 -5.76 -28.88 -48.85
N ASN A 424 -5.46 -27.62 -48.56
CA ASN A 424 -6.42 -26.55 -48.25
C ASN A 424 -6.62 -25.58 -49.43
N ASN A 425 -5.97 -25.82 -50.57
CA ASN A 425 -6.12 -25.06 -51.80
C ASN A 425 -6.22 -25.99 -53.03
N VAL A 426 -6.78 -25.49 -54.13
CA VAL A 426 -6.78 -26.22 -55.42
C VAL A 426 -5.39 -26.08 -56.04
N VAL A 427 -4.78 -27.22 -56.40
CA VAL A 427 -3.43 -27.28 -56.99
C VAL A 427 -3.52 -27.88 -58.39
N ASP A 428 -3.02 -27.17 -59.39
CA ASP A 428 -2.94 -27.68 -60.77
C ASP A 428 -1.74 -28.63 -60.91
N VAL A 429 -2.04 -29.93 -60.93
CA VAL A 429 -1.06 -31.01 -61.14
C VAL A 429 -0.95 -31.47 -62.60
N THR A 430 -1.66 -30.79 -63.50
CA THR A 430 -1.73 -31.17 -64.92
C THR A 430 -0.74 -30.40 -65.79
N THR A 431 -0.23 -29.26 -65.31
CA THR A 431 0.75 -28.46 -66.04
C THR A 431 2.09 -28.39 -65.28
N PRO A 432 3.23 -28.43 -66.00
CA PRO A 432 4.56 -28.39 -65.40
C PRO A 432 4.87 -27.10 -64.64
N GLY A 433 5.81 -27.19 -63.70
CA GLY A 433 6.33 -26.06 -62.93
C GLY A 433 5.96 -26.08 -61.45
N ASP A 434 6.36 -25.03 -60.75
CA ASP A 434 6.19 -24.90 -59.31
C ASP A 434 4.76 -24.47 -58.97
N LYS A 435 4.12 -25.23 -58.09
CA LYS A 435 2.76 -24.98 -57.60
C LYS A 435 2.79 -24.81 -56.09
N LEU A 436 2.10 -23.79 -55.60
CA LEU A 436 1.91 -23.59 -54.17
C LEU A 436 0.89 -24.58 -53.61
N VAL A 437 1.24 -25.25 -52.53
CA VAL A 437 0.36 -26.12 -51.76
C VAL A 437 0.23 -25.57 -50.35
N GLU A 438 -1.00 -25.45 -49.87
CA GLU A 438 -1.30 -25.07 -48.49
C GLU A 438 -1.83 -26.31 -47.75
N VAL A 439 -1.10 -26.76 -46.74
CA VAL A 439 -1.47 -27.90 -45.91
C VAL A 439 -2.13 -27.39 -44.64
N LYS A 440 -3.32 -27.90 -44.34
CA LYS A 440 -4.02 -27.65 -43.07
C LYS A 440 -4.01 -28.91 -42.22
N VAL A 441 -3.56 -28.77 -40.97
CA VAL A 441 -3.60 -29.82 -39.95
C VAL A 441 -4.52 -29.38 -38.83
N VAL A 442 -5.45 -30.25 -38.43
CA VAL A 442 -6.41 -30.05 -37.34
C VAL A 442 -6.15 -31.11 -36.29
N PHE A 443 -5.89 -30.68 -35.06
CA PHE A 443 -5.64 -31.57 -33.93
C PHE A 443 -6.93 -31.96 -33.20
N PRO A 444 -6.90 -32.99 -32.32
CA PRO A 444 -8.07 -33.44 -31.56
C PRO A 444 -8.72 -32.38 -30.66
N ASP A 445 -7.95 -31.40 -30.20
CA ASP A 445 -8.43 -30.25 -29.42
C ASP A 445 -9.02 -29.12 -30.30
N HIS A 446 -9.25 -29.40 -31.59
CA HIS A 446 -9.69 -28.48 -32.64
C HIS A 446 -8.72 -27.34 -32.96
N SER A 447 -7.51 -27.36 -32.40
CA SER A 447 -6.49 -26.40 -32.76
C SER A 447 -5.95 -26.67 -34.16
N GLU A 448 -5.59 -25.62 -34.90
CA GLU A 448 -5.24 -25.70 -36.32
C GLU A 448 -3.82 -25.20 -36.58
N ARG A 449 -3.16 -25.78 -37.58
CA ARG A 449 -1.89 -25.29 -38.12
C ARG A 449 -1.90 -25.31 -39.64
N TYR A 450 -1.34 -24.25 -40.24
CA TYR A 450 -1.22 -24.10 -41.68
C TYR A 450 0.26 -24.10 -42.07
N HIS A 451 0.56 -24.72 -43.20
CA HIS A 451 1.90 -24.77 -43.76
C HIS A 451 1.85 -24.56 -45.27
N LYS A 452 2.85 -23.87 -45.82
CA LYS A 452 2.95 -23.58 -47.25
C LYS A 452 4.16 -24.31 -47.80
N ALA A 453 3.93 -25.17 -48.78
CA ALA A 453 4.95 -25.94 -49.47
C ALA A 453 4.86 -25.71 -50.98
N THR A 454 5.90 -26.13 -51.70
CA THR A 454 5.95 -26.10 -53.16
C THR A 454 5.98 -27.52 -53.71
N VAL A 455 5.15 -27.82 -54.71
CA VAL A 455 5.29 -29.02 -55.53
C VAL A 455 5.75 -28.64 -56.92
N THR A 456 6.84 -29.23 -57.39
CA THR A 456 7.32 -29.06 -58.77
C THR A 456 6.79 -30.21 -59.62
N ILE A 457 5.91 -29.89 -60.57
CA ILE A 457 5.41 -30.84 -61.56
C ILE A 457 6.42 -30.95 -62.70
N ILE A 458 6.99 -32.14 -62.87
CA ILE A 458 8.04 -32.41 -63.87
C ILE A 458 7.41 -32.54 -65.27
N PRO A 459 7.90 -31.80 -66.29
CA PRO A 459 7.40 -31.91 -67.66
C PRO A 459 7.78 -33.23 -68.35
N TYR A 460 7.00 -33.65 -69.34
CA TYR A 460 7.20 -34.90 -70.06
C TYR A 460 8.54 -34.97 -70.79
N ASN A 461 9.01 -33.88 -71.40
CA ASN A 461 10.33 -33.84 -72.07
C ASN A 461 11.54 -34.03 -71.12
N LYS A 462 11.33 -34.02 -69.79
CA LYS A 462 12.36 -34.37 -68.80
C LYS A 462 12.26 -35.81 -68.31
N ILE A 463 11.11 -36.45 -68.53
CA ILE A 463 10.81 -37.81 -68.09
C ILE A 463 11.10 -38.80 -69.24
N TYR A 464 10.71 -38.45 -70.47
CA TYR A 464 10.84 -39.30 -71.65
C TYR A 464 12.11 -38.98 -72.42
N HIS A 465 12.77 -40.03 -72.93
CA HIS A 465 13.90 -39.92 -73.83
C HIS A 465 13.47 -40.30 -75.24
N ILE A 466 13.64 -39.38 -76.19
CA ILE A 466 13.25 -39.58 -77.58
C ILE A 466 14.36 -40.27 -78.39
N LEU A 467 14.00 -41.38 -79.04
CA LEU A 467 14.84 -42.13 -79.97
C LEU A 467 14.77 -41.55 -81.38
N LYS A 468 15.92 -41.47 -82.06
CA LYS A 468 16.03 -41.00 -83.45
C LYS A 468 16.24 -42.16 -84.43
N PRO A 469 15.77 -42.06 -85.69
CA PRO A 469 16.08 -43.03 -86.74
C PRO A 469 17.58 -43.05 -87.07
N GLU A 470 18.08 -44.21 -87.49
CA GLU A 470 19.49 -44.38 -87.92
C GLU A 470 19.65 -44.55 -89.44
N ARG A 471 18.55 -44.76 -90.17
CA ARG A 471 18.59 -44.95 -91.62
C ARG A 471 18.65 -43.63 -92.38
N SER A 472 19.31 -43.64 -93.53
CA SER A 472 19.26 -42.52 -94.48
C SER A 472 17.99 -42.53 -95.33
N TYR A 473 17.49 -41.34 -95.66
CA TYR A 473 16.35 -41.07 -96.54
C TYR A 473 16.85 -40.40 -97.82
N LEU A 474 16.77 -41.10 -98.96
CA LEU A 474 17.06 -40.50 -100.26
C LEU A 474 15.91 -39.60 -100.70
N VAL A 475 16.23 -38.36 -101.08
CA VAL A 475 15.27 -37.33 -101.52
C VAL A 475 15.76 -36.67 -102.79
N GLN A 476 14.84 -36.00 -103.50
CA GLN A 476 15.17 -35.29 -104.73
C GLN A 476 15.88 -33.95 -104.47
N SER A 477 15.50 -33.27 -103.39
CA SER A 477 16.10 -32.00 -102.98
C SER A 477 15.93 -31.77 -101.48
N ARG A 478 17.01 -31.43 -100.79
CA ARG A 478 17.00 -31.09 -99.36
C ARG A 478 16.31 -29.75 -99.06
N SER A 479 16.25 -28.83 -100.01
CA SER A 479 15.62 -27.51 -99.85
C SER A 479 14.12 -27.50 -100.18
N SER A 480 13.57 -28.60 -100.69
CA SER A 480 12.16 -28.71 -101.07
C SER A 480 11.67 -30.17 -100.92
N LEU A 481 11.56 -30.61 -99.66
CA LEU A 481 11.07 -31.95 -99.33
C LEU A 481 9.58 -32.10 -99.68
N LYS A 482 9.21 -33.23 -100.27
CA LYS A 482 7.81 -33.57 -100.54
C LYS A 482 7.11 -34.07 -99.27
N GLN A 483 5.79 -33.90 -99.23
CA GLN A 483 4.99 -34.33 -98.08
C GLN A 483 5.14 -35.83 -97.77
N ASP A 484 5.24 -36.69 -98.78
CA ASP A 484 5.46 -38.14 -98.58
C ASP A 484 6.86 -38.49 -98.06
N GLU A 485 7.87 -37.63 -98.29
CA GLU A 485 9.20 -37.77 -97.69
C GLU A 485 9.15 -37.41 -96.20
N ILE A 486 8.50 -36.30 -95.87
CA ILE A 486 8.26 -35.85 -94.49
C ILE A 486 7.46 -36.89 -93.70
N ASN A 487 6.36 -37.38 -94.26
CA ASN A 487 5.48 -38.36 -93.61
C ASN A 487 6.22 -39.66 -93.27
N ARG A 488 7.17 -40.10 -94.10
CA ARG A 488 8.01 -41.27 -93.82
C ARG A 488 8.93 -41.05 -92.62
N ILE A 489 9.57 -39.89 -92.54
CA ILE A 489 10.45 -39.53 -91.41
C ILE A 489 9.65 -39.46 -90.11
N LEU A 490 8.50 -38.77 -90.12
CA LEU A 490 7.63 -38.64 -88.95
C LEU A 490 7.10 -40.00 -88.48
N LYS A 491 6.71 -40.88 -89.40
CA LYS A 491 6.21 -42.23 -89.07
C LYS A 491 7.29 -43.08 -88.39
N ASP A 492 8.52 -43.00 -88.85
CA ASP A 492 9.64 -43.73 -88.23
C ASP A 492 9.98 -43.22 -86.85
N VAL A 493 10.02 -41.89 -86.68
CA VAL A 493 10.21 -41.27 -85.36
C VAL A 493 9.11 -41.72 -84.41
N ALA A 494 7.84 -41.70 -84.82
CA ALA A 494 6.74 -42.17 -84.00
C ALA A 494 6.83 -43.68 -83.68
N TYR A 495 7.22 -44.51 -84.67
CA TYR A 495 7.37 -45.96 -84.49
C TYR A 495 8.45 -46.32 -83.46
N LEU A 496 9.57 -45.60 -83.44
CA LEU A 496 10.65 -45.81 -82.46
C LEU A 496 10.28 -45.38 -81.05
N ASN A 497 9.23 -44.57 -80.87
CA ASN A 497 8.85 -43.99 -79.58
C ASN A 497 7.40 -44.38 -79.18
N PRO A 498 7.09 -45.67 -78.97
CA PRO A 498 5.72 -46.12 -78.71
C PRO A 498 5.19 -45.81 -77.29
N TYR A 499 6.08 -45.48 -76.34
CA TYR A 499 5.73 -45.27 -74.94
C TYR A 499 5.53 -43.80 -74.54
N LEU A 500 5.49 -42.88 -75.52
CA LEU A 500 5.25 -41.48 -75.22
C LEU A 500 3.81 -41.26 -74.70
N PRO A 501 3.58 -40.21 -73.91
CA PRO A 501 2.24 -39.87 -73.40
C PRO A 501 1.19 -39.79 -74.50
N GLN A 502 -0.03 -40.24 -74.18
CA GLN A 502 -1.16 -40.15 -75.10
C GLN A 502 -1.46 -38.69 -75.45
N GLY A 503 -1.57 -38.38 -76.75
CA GLY A 503 -1.75 -37.02 -77.25
C GLY A 503 -0.46 -36.35 -77.74
N THR A 504 0.68 -37.04 -77.66
CA THR A 504 1.94 -36.58 -78.28
C THR A 504 1.79 -36.47 -79.80
N THR A 505 2.23 -35.36 -80.38
CA THR A 505 2.25 -35.12 -81.82
C THR A 505 3.65 -34.89 -82.35
N PHE A 506 3.85 -35.13 -83.64
CA PHE A 506 5.15 -34.99 -84.32
C PHE A 506 4.99 -34.06 -85.52
N ASP A 507 5.79 -32.99 -85.55
CA ASP A 507 5.81 -32.03 -86.64
C ASP A 507 7.20 -31.96 -87.28
N PHE A 508 7.27 -31.82 -88.60
CA PHE A 508 8.52 -31.54 -89.30
C PHE A 508 8.65 -30.02 -89.53
N LYS A 509 9.85 -29.49 -89.31
CA LYS A 509 10.16 -28.06 -89.50
C LYS A 509 11.16 -27.86 -90.64
N ASP A 510 11.14 -26.67 -91.23
CA ASP A 510 11.94 -26.30 -92.41
C ASP A 510 13.47 -26.39 -92.17
N ASP A 511 13.91 -26.46 -90.91
CA ASP A 511 15.31 -26.65 -90.51
C ASP A 511 15.74 -28.13 -90.40
N LEU A 512 15.00 -29.04 -91.06
CA LEU A 512 15.24 -30.49 -91.06
C LEU A 512 15.20 -31.11 -89.65
N LYS A 513 14.34 -30.59 -88.78
CA LYS A 513 14.10 -31.14 -87.43
C LYS A 513 12.69 -31.69 -87.29
N VAL A 514 12.56 -32.72 -86.49
CA VAL A 514 11.28 -33.21 -85.98
C VAL A 514 11.06 -32.64 -84.59
N VAL A 515 9.96 -31.91 -84.41
CA VAL A 515 9.49 -31.40 -83.12
C VAL A 515 8.48 -32.39 -82.56
N VAL A 516 8.74 -32.87 -81.34
CA VAL A 516 7.81 -33.71 -80.58
C VAL A 516 7.08 -32.80 -79.61
N ASN A 517 5.77 -32.62 -79.77
CA ASN A 517 4.96 -31.84 -78.85
C ASN A 517 4.21 -32.78 -77.92
N TYR A 518 4.43 -32.63 -76.62
CA TYR A 518 3.75 -33.43 -75.61
C TYR A 518 2.43 -32.76 -75.15
N PRO A 519 1.50 -33.52 -74.54
CA PRO A 519 0.22 -32.99 -74.05
C PRO A 519 0.35 -31.89 -72.99
N ASP A 520 1.47 -31.85 -72.27
CA ASP A 520 1.78 -30.86 -71.22
C ASP A 520 2.40 -29.57 -71.78
N CYS A 521 2.36 -29.40 -73.11
CA CYS A 521 2.99 -28.32 -73.88
C CYS A 521 4.53 -28.31 -73.81
N SER A 522 5.16 -29.30 -73.17
CA SER A 522 6.61 -29.47 -73.29
C SER A 522 6.97 -29.97 -74.69
N ILE A 523 8.21 -29.71 -75.11
CA ILE A 523 8.68 -30.05 -76.46
C ILE A 523 10.05 -30.70 -76.43
N ASP A 524 10.28 -31.64 -77.36
CA ASP A 524 11.59 -32.16 -77.75
C ASP A 524 11.87 -31.85 -79.22
N LYS A 525 13.15 -31.82 -79.60
CA LYS A 525 13.59 -31.59 -80.98
C LYS A 525 14.63 -32.63 -81.38
N ILE A 526 14.37 -33.32 -82.48
CA ILE A 526 15.28 -34.29 -83.09
C ILE A 526 15.83 -33.69 -84.39
N ASP A 527 17.15 -33.65 -84.52
CA ASP A 527 17.79 -33.27 -85.78
C ASP A 527 17.90 -34.49 -86.70
N VAL A 528 17.37 -34.38 -87.91
CA VAL A 528 17.41 -35.45 -88.94
C VAL A 528 18.13 -35.00 -90.21
N SER A 529 18.78 -33.83 -90.19
CA SER A 529 19.47 -33.25 -91.35
C SER A 529 20.52 -34.18 -91.95
N GLU A 530 21.30 -34.87 -91.11
CA GLU A 530 22.32 -35.84 -91.52
C GLU A 530 21.75 -37.10 -92.18
N LEU A 531 20.48 -37.42 -91.92
CA LEU A 531 19.83 -38.62 -92.43
C LEU A 531 19.32 -38.44 -93.87
N ILE A 532 19.17 -37.22 -94.39
CA ILE A 532 18.54 -36.97 -95.70
C ILE A 532 19.60 -36.85 -96.81
N GLN A 533 19.54 -37.54 -97.96
CA GLN A 533 20.62 -37.58 -98.99
C GLN A 533 20.13 -37.35 -100.45
N GLU A 534 20.97 -36.83 -101.37
CA GLU A 534 20.70 -36.52 -102.81
C GLU A 534 21.59 -37.35 -103.80
N PRO A 535 21.21 -37.58 -105.09
CA PRO A 535 21.97 -38.40 -106.08
C PRO A 535 23.08 -37.67 -106.92
N GLU A 536 24.15 -38.38 -107.35
CA GLU A 536 25.34 -37.84 -108.10
C GLU A 536 25.26 -37.84 -109.67
N SER A 537 25.98 -36.96 -110.40
CA SER A 537 25.76 -36.60 -111.84
C SER A 537 26.70 -37.15 -112.96
N LYS A 538 27.60 -38.12 -112.74
CA LYS A 538 28.74 -38.45 -113.65
C LYS A 538 28.54 -39.49 -114.79
N THR A 539 27.33 -39.88 -115.18
CA THR A 539 27.07 -41.10 -115.99
C THR A 539 26.42 -40.92 -117.38
N TYR A 540 26.48 -39.74 -117.99
CA TYR A 540 25.80 -39.49 -119.29
C TYR A 540 26.60 -39.95 -120.52
N LEU A 541 25.92 -40.57 -121.50
CA LEU A 541 26.47 -40.96 -122.81
C LEU A 541 26.94 -39.73 -123.61
N LYS A 542 28.10 -39.80 -124.28
CA LYS A 542 28.64 -38.71 -125.13
C LYS A 542 28.43 -38.97 -126.63
N PRO A 543 28.11 -37.94 -127.44
CA PRO A 543 27.94 -38.08 -128.89
C PRO A 543 29.28 -38.23 -129.62
N ILE A 544 29.28 -39.06 -130.66
CA ILE A 544 30.42 -39.30 -131.55
C ILE A 544 30.07 -38.73 -132.93
N PHE A 545 30.85 -37.78 -133.43
CA PHE A 545 30.57 -37.07 -134.69
C PHE A 545 31.40 -37.63 -135.85
N LYS A 546 30.81 -37.73 -137.04
CA LYS A 546 31.49 -38.13 -138.28
C LYS A 546 32.39 -37.01 -138.80
N GLU A 547 33.56 -37.38 -139.31
CA GLU A 547 34.50 -36.46 -139.95
C GLU A 547 34.55 -36.66 -141.48
N GLY A 548 34.95 -35.60 -142.20
CA GLY A 548 35.25 -35.67 -143.64
C GLY A 548 34.04 -35.86 -144.55
N MET A 549 32.84 -35.48 -144.09
CA MET A 549 31.60 -35.68 -144.83
C MET A 549 31.60 -34.91 -146.16
N MET A 550 31.08 -35.54 -147.21
CA MET A 550 30.83 -34.91 -148.51
C MET A 550 29.34 -34.92 -148.82
N LEU A 551 28.83 -33.79 -149.32
CA LEU A 551 27.44 -33.62 -149.77
C LEU A 551 27.44 -33.07 -151.19
N TYR A 552 26.36 -33.27 -151.94
CA TYR A 552 26.15 -32.57 -153.21
C TYR A 552 25.28 -31.34 -153.01
N GLN A 553 25.48 -30.32 -153.85
CA GLN A 553 24.75 -29.06 -153.75
C GLN A 553 23.23 -29.30 -153.86
N GLY A 554 22.49 -28.94 -152.81
CA GLY A 554 21.04 -29.17 -152.69
C GLY A 554 20.65 -30.29 -151.73
N ASP A 555 21.60 -31.10 -151.24
CA ASP A 555 21.34 -32.09 -150.18
C ASP A 555 21.16 -31.42 -148.81
N ARG A 556 20.23 -31.95 -147.99
CA ARG A 556 20.01 -31.50 -146.61
C ARG A 556 20.72 -32.40 -145.60
N LEU A 557 21.54 -31.80 -144.75
CA LEU A 557 22.23 -32.50 -143.65
C LEU A 557 21.38 -32.58 -142.38
N LYS A 558 21.19 -33.78 -141.81
CA LYS A 558 20.48 -34.00 -140.53
C LYS A 558 21.44 -34.44 -139.42
N ILE A 559 21.09 -34.21 -138.15
CA ILE A 559 21.92 -34.61 -136.99
C ILE A 559 22.21 -36.12 -136.99
N GLU A 560 21.21 -36.93 -137.37
CA GLU A 560 21.34 -38.39 -137.53
C GLU A 560 22.44 -38.80 -138.51
N ASP A 561 22.71 -37.95 -139.52
CA ASP A 561 23.77 -38.21 -140.48
C ASP A 561 25.15 -37.89 -139.90
N VAL A 562 25.22 -36.97 -138.93
CA VAL A 562 26.45 -36.46 -138.33
C VAL A 562 26.86 -37.22 -137.06
N VAL A 563 25.91 -37.63 -136.22
CA VAL A 563 26.21 -38.31 -134.95
C VAL A 563 26.11 -39.81 -135.16
N GLU A 564 27.25 -40.52 -135.16
CA GLU A 564 27.32 -41.96 -135.44
C GLU A 564 26.46 -42.79 -134.48
N ASN A 565 26.47 -42.42 -133.20
CA ASN A 565 25.71 -43.09 -132.15
C ASN A 565 24.35 -42.44 -131.88
N PHE A 566 23.77 -41.69 -132.83
CA PHE A 566 22.52 -40.95 -132.59
C PHE A 566 21.38 -41.82 -132.04
N LYS A 567 21.23 -43.04 -132.57
CA LYS A 567 20.18 -43.99 -132.13
C LYS A 567 20.35 -44.49 -130.69
N ALA A 568 21.50 -44.28 -130.05
CA ALA A 568 21.74 -44.64 -128.65
C ALA A 568 21.21 -43.58 -127.67
N PHE A 569 20.85 -42.39 -128.16
CA PHE A 569 20.27 -41.33 -127.32
C PHE A 569 18.75 -41.48 -127.25
N ASN A 570 18.22 -41.25 -126.05
CA ASN A 570 16.77 -41.11 -125.84
C ASN A 570 16.36 -39.63 -125.97
N ASP A 571 15.06 -39.42 -125.91
CA ASP A 571 14.35 -38.15 -125.94
C ASP A 571 14.73 -37.15 -124.81
N ARG A 572 15.58 -37.54 -123.85
CA ARG A 572 16.14 -36.64 -122.83
C ARG A 572 17.44 -35.94 -123.24
N TYR A 573 17.95 -36.22 -124.45
CA TYR A 573 19.04 -35.47 -125.07
C TYR A 573 18.48 -34.61 -126.20
N HIS A 574 18.97 -33.38 -126.32
CA HIS A 574 18.60 -32.48 -127.41
C HIS A 574 19.83 -32.08 -128.22
N PHE A 575 19.72 -32.15 -129.54
CA PHE A 575 20.78 -31.83 -130.50
C PHE A 575 20.27 -30.79 -131.51
N GLU A 576 21.02 -29.72 -131.69
CA GLU A 576 20.62 -28.61 -132.56
C GLU A 576 21.81 -28.08 -133.37
N PHE A 577 21.66 -27.91 -134.69
CA PHE A 577 22.66 -27.23 -135.52
C PHE A 577 22.58 -25.72 -135.28
N LEU A 578 23.74 -25.08 -135.11
CA LEU A 578 23.81 -23.64 -134.89
C LEU A 578 23.63 -22.81 -136.17
N VAL A 579 23.62 -23.44 -137.34
CA VAL A 579 23.43 -22.78 -138.64
C VAL A 579 22.49 -23.58 -139.55
N ASP A 580 21.85 -22.89 -140.48
CA ASP A 580 20.98 -23.51 -141.47
C ASP A 580 21.77 -24.36 -142.47
N THR A 581 21.41 -25.63 -142.59
CA THR A 581 22.07 -26.62 -143.43
C THR A 581 21.39 -26.82 -144.79
N GLU A 582 20.29 -26.11 -145.11
CA GLU A 582 19.53 -26.31 -146.36
C GLU A 582 20.10 -25.55 -147.57
N THR A 583 20.90 -24.49 -147.38
CA THR A 583 21.40 -23.62 -148.46
C THR A 583 22.93 -23.57 -148.55
N MET A 584 23.62 -24.71 -148.33
CA MET A 584 25.09 -24.73 -148.33
C MET A 584 25.65 -24.56 -149.76
N ALA A 585 26.49 -23.53 -149.96
CA ALA A 585 27.19 -23.29 -151.23
C ALA A 585 28.30 -24.33 -151.47
N ILE A 586 28.72 -24.55 -152.73
CA ILE A 586 29.83 -25.46 -153.06
C ILE A 586 31.11 -25.02 -152.33
N GLY A 587 31.80 -25.93 -151.65
CA GLY A 587 33.01 -25.65 -150.86
C GLY A 587 33.05 -26.39 -149.52
N LEU A 588 34.10 -26.16 -148.73
CA LEU A 588 34.25 -26.74 -147.38
C LEU A 588 33.65 -25.78 -146.33
N HIS A 589 32.81 -26.31 -145.44
CA HIS A 589 32.11 -25.57 -144.38
C HIS A 589 32.38 -26.16 -143.01
N CYS A 590 32.33 -25.33 -141.96
CA CYS A 590 32.39 -25.74 -140.56
C CYS A 590 31.03 -25.47 -139.89
N LEU A 591 30.45 -26.46 -139.23
CA LEU A 591 29.13 -26.40 -138.59
C LEU A 591 29.25 -26.70 -137.09
N GLY A 592 28.59 -25.90 -136.25
CA GLY A 592 28.47 -26.14 -134.80
C GLY A 592 27.17 -26.87 -134.44
N ILE A 593 27.21 -27.73 -133.43
CA ILE A 593 26.09 -28.51 -132.89
C ILE A 593 26.09 -28.41 -131.36
N ASP A 594 24.98 -28.00 -130.77
CA ASP A 594 24.78 -28.01 -129.31
C ASP A 594 24.15 -29.32 -128.83
N VAL A 595 24.59 -29.79 -127.67
CA VAL A 595 24.13 -31.03 -127.01
C VAL A 595 23.66 -30.72 -125.59
N THR A 596 22.37 -30.92 -125.31
CA THR A 596 21.79 -30.77 -123.97
C THR A 596 21.63 -32.11 -123.26
N PHE A 597 22.12 -32.22 -122.02
CA PHE A 597 22.09 -33.44 -121.18
C PHE A 597 20.85 -33.49 -120.25
N PRO A 598 20.45 -34.68 -119.74
CA PRO A 598 19.26 -34.83 -118.89
C PRO A 598 19.24 -34.03 -117.56
N ASN A 599 20.39 -33.56 -117.08
CA ASN A 599 20.49 -32.69 -115.90
C ASN A 599 20.36 -31.19 -116.22
N GLY A 600 20.09 -30.83 -117.48
CA GLY A 600 19.97 -29.46 -117.96
C GLY A 600 21.28 -28.77 -118.37
N SER A 601 22.43 -29.47 -118.37
CA SER A 601 23.70 -28.89 -118.85
C SER A 601 23.86 -28.98 -120.38
N VAL A 602 24.65 -28.09 -121.01
CA VAL A 602 24.82 -27.97 -122.49
C VAL A 602 26.31 -27.95 -122.92
N GLU A 603 26.67 -28.63 -124.02
CA GLU A 603 28.03 -28.70 -124.61
C GLU A 603 28.00 -28.54 -126.15
N THR A 604 28.87 -27.70 -126.75
CA THR A 604 28.93 -27.41 -128.21
C THR A 604 30.08 -28.15 -128.91
N HIS A 605 29.83 -28.72 -130.10
CA HIS A 605 30.83 -29.40 -130.95
C HIS A 605 30.84 -28.87 -132.39
N TYR A 606 31.99 -28.92 -133.09
CA TYR A 606 32.14 -28.43 -134.46
C TYR A 606 32.61 -29.53 -135.43
N ILE A 607 32.05 -29.56 -136.64
CA ILE A 607 32.36 -30.53 -137.71
C ILE A 607 32.58 -29.85 -139.06
N TYR A 608 33.33 -30.50 -139.97
CA TYR A 608 33.60 -29.99 -141.32
C TYR A 608 32.91 -30.83 -142.40
N VAL A 609 32.26 -30.16 -143.36
CA VAL A 609 31.51 -30.78 -144.47
C VAL A 609 31.89 -30.14 -145.79
N LYS A 610 32.23 -30.95 -146.80
CA LYS A 610 32.55 -30.46 -148.16
C LYS A 610 31.35 -30.66 -149.09
N VAL A 611 30.83 -29.57 -149.64
CA VAL A 611 29.73 -29.57 -150.62
C VAL A 611 30.30 -29.52 -152.03
N LEU A 612 29.91 -30.47 -152.88
CA LEU A 612 30.35 -30.62 -154.26
C LEU A 612 29.26 -30.14 -155.25
N PRO A 613 29.61 -29.70 -156.47
CA PRO A 613 28.62 -29.31 -157.49
C PRO A 613 27.68 -30.47 -157.86
N PHE A 614 26.42 -30.16 -158.17
CA PHE A 614 25.43 -31.14 -158.62
C PHE A 614 25.69 -31.52 -160.10
N ASP A 615 26.45 -32.58 -160.37
CA ASP A 615 26.60 -33.15 -161.71
C ASP A 615 25.70 -34.38 -161.86
N ARG A 616 25.06 -34.54 -163.02
CA ARG A 616 24.54 -35.84 -163.44
C ARG A 616 25.67 -36.72 -163.97
#